data_AF-A0A3G2S317-F1
#
_entry.id   AF-A0A3G2S317-F1
#
_cell.length_a   1.000
_cell.length_b   1.000
_cell.length_c   1.000
_cell.angle_alpha   90.00
_cell.angle_beta   90.00
_cell.angle_gamma   90.00
#
_symmetry.space_group_name_H-M   'P 1'
#
loop_
_entity.id
_entity.type
_entity.pdbx_description
1 polymer ?
#
loop_
_entity_poly.entity_id
_entity_poly.type
_entity_poly.pdbx_seq_one_letter_code
_entity_poly.pdbx_strand_id
1 'polypeptide(L)'
;MRACQTRYPLVVMVTETVDARTRERLTRMGCVLRDVDAWRVPHADGSLAFERFQNVWTKLRAFELYEYERVVMIDSDMLMCHNMDELFDRPLERGMIAAALACTCNPKQIPTYPAEWTPRNCGYALRPHPPNDTRQLTKPTHRLINSGVVVLEPSQEQHDKIHTFILQHPERVAQYRFPDQDLLADVYSERVQMLPWHYNALKTLRQCHPDLWNDDEVRMIHYILDKPWLLGPAPCGEHTHLHSLWWNAYASLAAHPATLGMTRDEWAEEVALHVRGI
;
A
#
# COMPACT_ATOMS: atom_id res chain seq x y z
N MET A 1 -12.99 4.85 -1.67
CA MET A 1 -13.28 5.19 -0.25
C MET A 1 -14.62 5.86 -0.07
N ARG A 2 -14.83 7.13 -0.50
CA ARG A 2 -16.14 7.81 -0.36
C ARG A 2 -17.31 7.02 -0.96
N ALA A 3 -17.12 6.47 -2.18
CA ALA A 3 -18.11 5.60 -2.82
C ALA A 3 -18.42 4.31 -2.03
N CYS A 4 -17.47 3.84 -1.21
CA CYS A 4 -17.64 2.69 -0.32
C CYS A 4 -18.12 3.11 1.08
N GLN A 5 -18.47 4.38 1.27
CA GLN A 5 -19.09 4.92 2.48
C GLN A 5 -18.30 4.63 3.77
N THR A 6 -16.97 4.73 3.71
CA THR A 6 -16.14 4.64 4.92
C THR A 6 -16.53 5.74 5.91
N ARG A 7 -16.63 5.39 7.19
CA ARG A 7 -16.92 6.34 8.28
C ARG A 7 -15.68 7.11 8.74
N TYR A 8 -14.49 6.70 8.31
CA TYR A 8 -13.22 7.25 8.75
C TYR A 8 -12.65 8.29 7.78
N PRO A 9 -11.90 9.30 8.28
CA PRO A 9 -11.27 10.29 7.42
C PRO A 9 -10.17 9.67 6.57
N LEU A 10 -10.05 10.11 5.31
CA LEU A 10 -8.88 9.83 4.50
C LEU A 10 -7.79 10.85 4.81
N VAL A 11 -6.77 10.42 5.54
CA VAL A 11 -5.59 11.22 5.85
C VAL A 11 -4.56 11.05 4.73
N VAL A 12 -4.10 12.15 4.15
CA VAL A 12 -3.05 12.16 3.12
C VAL A 12 -1.82 12.85 3.70
N MET A 13 -0.75 12.07 3.88
CA MET A 13 0.55 12.60 4.27
C MET A 13 1.19 13.32 3.09
N VAL A 14 1.59 14.57 3.31
CA VAL A 14 2.18 15.44 2.30
C VAL A 14 3.51 16.00 2.79
N THR A 15 4.48 16.08 1.90
CA THR A 15 5.78 16.74 2.13
C THR A 15 5.74 18.18 1.63
N GLU A 16 6.77 18.96 1.96
CA GLU A 16 6.96 20.33 1.46
C GLU A 16 6.96 20.45 -0.07
N THR A 17 7.26 19.34 -0.77
CA THR A 17 7.33 19.28 -2.23
C THR A 17 5.95 19.27 -2.91
N VAL A 18 4.86 19.04 -2.16
CA VAL A 18 3.50 19.12 -2.69
C VAL A 18 3.05 20.58 -2.71
N ASP A 19 2.80 21.13 -3.90
CA ASP A 19 2.43 22.53 -4.07
C ASP A 19 1.07 22.90 -3.45
N ALA A 20 0.87 24.20 -3.21
CA ALA A 20 -0.33 24.73 -2.57
C ALA A 20 -1.62 24.38 -3.35
N ARG A 21 -1.58 24.38 -4.68
CA ARG A 21 -2.74 24.07 -5.51
C ARG A 21 -3.13 22.60 -5.36
N THR A 22 -2.16 21.69 -5.30
CA THR A 22 -2.39 20.25 -5.07
C THR A 22 -2.96 20.01 -3.66
N ARG A 23 -2.44 20.72 -2.66
CA ARG A 23 -2.97 20.64 -1.28
C ARG A 23 -4.42 21.13 -1.18
N GLU A 24 -4.73 22.26 -1.78
CA GLU A 24 -6.10 22.79 -1.83
C GLU A 24 -7.05 21.79 -2.50
N ARG A 25 -6.64 21.20 -3.63
CA ARG A 25 -7.41 20.17 -4.35
C ARG A 25 -7.74 18.97 -3.47
N LEU A 26 -6.73 18.39 -2.81
CA LEU A 26 -6.94 17.25 -1.91
C LEU A 26 -7.89 17.61 -0.76
N THR A 27 -7.76 18.82 -0.20
CA THR A 27 -8.64 19.30 0.88
C THR A 27 -10.08 19.46 0.40
N ARG A 28 -10.29 19.97 -0.82
CA ARG A 28 -11.63 20.09 -1.45
C ARG A 28 -12.28 18.73 -1.72
N MET A 29 -11.49 17.74 -2.11
CA MET A 29 -11.91 16.33 -2.19
C MET A 29 -12.19 15.71 -0.81
N GLY A 30 -11.99 16.50 0.25
CA GLY A 30 -12.23 16.20 1.65
C GLY A 30 -11.27 15.16 2.21
N CYS A 31 -10.03 15.19 1.75
CA CYS A 31 -8.90 14.56 2.43
C CYS A 31 -8.46 15.45 3.61
N VAL A 32 -8.07 14.83 4.72
CA VAL A 32 -7.37 15.50 5.81
C VAL A 32 -5.88 15.50 5.47
N LEU A 33 -5.28 16.67 5.31
CA LEU A 33 -3.85 16.75 5.03
C LEU A 33 -3.05 16.69 6.32
N ARG A 34 -1.99 15.88 6.30
CA ARG A 34 -0.99 15.85 7.36
C ARG A 34 0.37 16.17 6.78
N ASP A 35 0.93 17.31 7.17
CA ASP A 35 2.32 17.62 6.86
C ASP A 35 3.25 16.65 7.57
N VAL A 36 4.16 16.05 6.82
CA VAL A 36 5.20 15.17 7.35
C VAL A 36 6.55 15.54 6.75
N ASP A 37 7.58 15.48 7.56
CA ASP A 37 8.94 15.66 7.09
C ASP A 37 9.39 14.40 6.34
N ALA A 38 10.15 14.60 5.27
CA ALA A 38 10.82 13.49 4.60
C ALA A 38 11.64 12.71 5.62
N TRP A 39 11.42 11.38 5.69
CA TRP A 39 12.15 10.56 6.65
C TRP A 39 13.58 10.35 6.16
N ARG A 40 14.50 11.14 6.74
CA ARG A 40 15.93 11.07 6.46
C ARG A 40 16.62 10.30 7.56
N VAL A 41 17.20 9.14 7.23
CA VAL A 41 18.02 8.38 8.17
C VAL A 41 19.50 8.68 7.88
N PRO A 42 20.22 9.35 8.79
CA PRO A 42 21.65 9.59 8.63
C PRO A 42 22.47 8.33 8.96
N HIS A 43 23.58 8.12 8.25
CA HIS A 43 24.66 7.22 8.65
C HIS A 43 25.48 7.84 9.79
N ALA A 44 26.23 7.00 10.51
CA ALA A 44 27.12 7.42 11.58
C ALA A 44 28.22 8.39 11.11
N ASP A 45 28.54 8.42 9.81
CA ASP A 45 29.50 9.34 9.19
C ASP A 45 28.87 10.65 8.67
N GLY A 46 27.57 10.86 8.90
CA GLY A 46 26.82 12.03 8.47
C GLY A 46 26.30 11.98 7.02
N SER A 47 26.59 10.91 6.27
CA SER A 47 26.00 10.70 4.93
C SER A 47 24.54 10.22 5.05
N LEU A 48 23.69 10.50 4.06
CA LEU A 48 22.29 10.05 4.08
C LEU A 48 22.22 8.58 3.70
N ALA A 49 21.64 7.76 4.58
CA ALA A 49 21.88 6.33 4.52
C ALA A 49 21.37 5.68 3.24
N PHE A 50 20.27 6.20 2.69
CA PHE A 50 19.62 5.65 1.52
C PHE A 50 18.84 6.72 0.77
N GLU A 51 19.52 7.69 0.16
CA GLU A 51 18.89 8.79 -0.60
C GLU A 51 17.86 8.28 -1.64
N ARG A 52 18.15 7.14 -2.30
CA ARG A 52 17.23 6.46 -3.23
C ARG A 52 15.90 5.97 -2.61
N PHE A 53 15.80 5.89 -1.28
CA PHE A 53 14.65 5.36 -0.55
C PHE A 53 13.94 6.42 0.31
N GLN A 54 14.37 7.69 0.31
CA GLN A 54 13.79 8.74 1.16
C GLN A 54 12.26 8.86 1.03
N ASN A 55 11.75 8.82 -0.21
CA ASN A 55 10.30 8.86 -0.44
C ASN A 55 9.59 7.61 0.09
N VAL A 56 10.25 6.45 0.04
CA VAL A 56 9.71 5.18 0.53
C VAL A 56 9.64 5.17 2.06
N TRP A 57 10.65 5.73 2.74
CA TRP A 57 10.66 5.82 4.20
C TRP A 57 9.66 6.83 4.76
N THR A 58 9.37 7.89 4.00
CA THR A 58 8.40 8.91 4.41
C THR A 58 7.00 8.33 4.61
N LYS A 59 6.65 7.23 3.94
CA LYS A 59 5.43 6.45 4.20
C LYS A 59 5.31 5.99 5.66
N LEU A 60 6.43 5.69 6.32
CA LEU A 60 6.45 5.20 7.70
C LEU A 60 6.13 6.29 8.73
N ARG A 61 6.04 7.56 8.32
CA ARG A 61 5.49 8.66 9.14
C ARG A 61 4.05 8.36 9.61
N ALA A 62 3.37 7.38 9.02
CA ALA A 62 2.10 6.83 9.51
C ALA A 62 2.17 6.37 10.98
N PHE A 63 3.33 5.90 11.47
CA PHE A 63 3.53 5.52 12.87
C PHE A 63 3.59 6.73 13.83
N GLU A 64 3.68 7.95 13.31
CA GLU A 64 3.72 9.21 14.08
C GLU A 64 2.39 9.96 14.10
N LEU A 65 1.33 9.38 13.53
CA LEU A 65 -0.01 9.98 13.56
C LEU A 65 -0.69 9.74 14.92
N TYR A 66 -0.05 10.22 15.99
CA TYR A 66 -0.44 10.00 17.38
C TYR A 66 -1.83 10.55 17.74
N GLU A 67 -2.41 11.39 16.87
CA GLU A 67 -3.79 11.85 16.97
C GLU A 67 -4.82 10.74 16.68
N TYR A 68 -4.41 9.57 16.17
CA TYR A 68 -5.29 8.43 15.91
C TYR A 68 -4.91 7.23 16.77
N GLU A 69 -5.93 6.55 17.30
CA GLU A 69 -5.75 5.27 18.01
C GLU A 69 -5.35 4.13 17.07
N ARG A 70 -5.80 4.21 15.81
CA ARG A 70 -5.55 3.20 14.79
C ARG A 70 -5.50 3.81 13.40
N VAL A 71 -4.54 3.35 12.60
CA VAL A 71 -4.36 3.76 11.21
C VAL A 71 -4.38 2.52 10.32
N VAL A 72 -5.18 2.57 9.26
CA VAL A 72 -5.09 1.64 8.13
C VAL A 72 -4.33 2.36 7.01
N MET A 73 -3.02 2.20 6.99
CA MET A 73 -2.17 2.78 5.97
C MET A 73 -2.40 2.05 4.66
N ILE A 74 -2.62 2.81 3.58
CA ILE A 74 -2.73 2.26 2.22
C ILE A 74 -1.81 2.99 1.23
N ASP A 75 -1.40 2.32 0.16
CA ASP A 75 -0.69 2.96 -0.96
C ASP A 75 -1.65 3.76 -1.87
N SER A 76 -1.09 4.73 -2.60
CA SER A 76 -1.86 5.61 -3.49
C SER A 76 -2.25 4.96 -4.83
N ASP A 77 -1.72 3.78 -5.12
CA ASP A 77 -1.96 3.00 -6.33
C ASP A 77 -2.98 1.88 -6.12
N MET A 78 -3.97 2.15 -5.26
CA MET A 78 -4.98 1.20 -4.84
C MET A 78 -6.40 1.68 -5.12
N LEU A 79 -7.33 0.74 -5.30
CA LEU A 79 -8.75 1.01 -5.47
C LEU A 79 -9.56 0.22 -4.45
N MET A 80 -10.31 0.93 -3.61
CA MET A 80 -11.28 0.33 -2.70
C MET A 80 -12.53 -0.06 -3.50
N CYS A 81 -12.84 -1.35 -3.52
CA CYS A 81 -14.03 -1.92 -4.16
C CYS A 81 -15.19 -2.08 -3.18
N HIS A 82 -14.87 -2.41 -1.93
CA HIS A 82 -15.85 -2.55 -0.85
C HIS A 82 -15.34 -1.89 0.42
N ASN A 83 -16.26 -1.51 1.30
CA ASN A 83 -15.92 -1.01 2.62
C ASN A 83 -15.05 -2.04 3.38
N MET A 84 -14.08 -1.55 4.15
CA MET A 84 -13.16 -2.36 4.96
C MET A 84 -12.99 -1.77 6.38
N ASP A 85 -13.99 -1.02 6.85
CA ASP A 85 -13.97 -0.32 8.14
C ASP A 85 -13.81 -1.28 9.32
N GLU A 86 -14.17 -2.56 9.15
CA GLU A 86 -13.94 -3.60 10.15
C GLU A 86 -12.46 -3.83 10.47
N LEU A 87 -11.53 -3.40 9.61
CA LEU A 87 -10.09 -3.42 9.92
C LEU A 87 -9.74 -2.53 11.12
N PHE A 88 -10.52 -1.49 11.39
CA PHE A 88 -10.32 -0.62 12.54
C PHE A 88 -10.80 -1.26 13.85
N ASP A 89 -11.72 -2.21 13.81
CA ASP A 89 -12.26 -2.88 15.00
C ASP A 89 -11.57 -4.25 15.25
N ARG A 90 -10.71 -4.69 14.33
CA ARG A 90 -10.02 -5.98 14.42
C ARG A 90 -9.08 -6.02 15.64
N PRO A 91 -9.06 -7.11 16.43
CA PRO A 91 -8.09 -7.24 17.52
C PRO A 91 -6.65 -7.22 16.98
N LEU A 92 -5.82 -6.35 17.55
CA LEU A 92 -4.40 -6.21 17.25
C LEU A 92 -3.68 -5.98 18.58
N GLU A 93 -2.70 -6.82 18.91
CA GLU A 93 -1.95 -6.64 20.16
C GLU A 93 -1.01 -5.44 20.04
N ARG A 94 -0.81 -4.73 21.16
CA ARG A 94 0.10 -3.58 21.21
C ARG A 94 1.48 -3.97 20.70
N GLY A 95 2.03 -3.13 19.82
CA GLY A 95 3.34 -3.38 19.22
C GLY A 95 3.31 -4.30 17.99
N MET A 96 2.15 -4.84 17.59
CA MET A 96 1.99 -5.59 16.34
C MET A 96 1.50 -4.68 15.20
N ILE A 97 1.62 -5.21 13.98
CA ILE A 97 0.93 -4.69 12.79
C ILE A 97 0.08 -5.81 12.18
N ALA A 98 -0.89 -5.46 11.33
CA ALA A 98 -1.55 -6.43 10.46
C ALA A 98 -1.31 -6.08 8.98
N ALA A 99 -0.92 -7.06 8.18
CA ALA A 99 -0.65 -6.88 6.76
C ALA A 99 -0.96 -8.18 5.99
N ALA A 100 -1.21 -8.08 4.68
CA ALA A 100 -1.35 -9.26 3.83
C ALA A 100 0.03 -9.81 3.43
N LEU A 101 0.07 -11.08 3.01
CA LEU A 101 1.29 -11.69 2.49
C LEU A 101 1.80 -10.97 1.23
N ALA A 102 3.11 -10.97 1.02
CA ALA A 102 3.69 -10.64 -0.27
C ALA A 102 3.47 -11.79 -1.26
N CYS A 103 3.21 -11.47 -2.53
CA CYS A 103 3.21 -12.46 -3.59
C CYS A 103 4.62 -12.63 -4.14
N THR A 104 5.20 -13.81 -3.94
CA THR A 104 6.54 -14.14 -4.44
C THR A 104 6.51 -15.00 -5.69
N CYS A 105 5.41 -14.98 -6.47
CA CYS A 105 5.30 -15.79 -7.69
C CYS A 105 6.17 -15.30 -8.86
N ASN A 106 6.49 -14.01 -8.91
CA ASN A 106 7.24 -13.35 -9.99
C ASN A 106 6.78 -13.77 -11.42
N PRO A 107 5.48 -13.60 -11.78
CA PRO A 107 4.94 -14.11 -13.05
C PRO A 107 5.60 -13.49 -14.29
N LYS A 108 6.17 -12.28 -14.16
CA LYS A 108 6.88 -11.58 -15.24
C LYS A 108 8.38 -11.93 -15.30
N GLN A 109 8.86 -12.85 -14.47
CA GLN A 109 10.27 -13.28 -14.39
C GLN A 109 11.23 -12.08 -14.32
N ILE A 110 10.91 -11.09 -13.47
CA ILE A 110 11.69 -9.88 -13.32
C ILE A 110 13.10 -10.28 -12.84
N PRO A 111 14.17 -10.04 -13.62
CA PRO A 111 15.51 -10.59 -13.32
C PRO A 111 16.12 -10.10 -12.01
N THR A 112 15.60 -8.98 -11.51
CA THR A 112 16.10 -8.33 -10.31
C THR A 112 15.35 -8.74 -9.04
N TYR A 113 14.32 -9.58 -9.16
CA TYR A 113 13.66 -10.18 -8.00
C TYR A 113 14.48 -11.38 -7.50
N PRO A 114 14.39 -11.74 -6.21
CA PRO A 114 15.14 -12.88 -5.69
C PRO A 114 14.80 -14.19 -6.42
N ALA A 115 15.80 -15.06 -6.63
CA ALA A 115 15.66 -16.27 -7.44
C ALA A 115 14.67 -17.28 -6.84
N GLU A 116 14.51 -17.26 -5.51
CA GLU A 116 13.56 -18.07 -4.78
C GLU A 116 12.11 -17.59 -4.91
N TRP A 117 11.86 -16.42 -5.53
CA TRP A 117 10.51 -15.96 -5.82
C TRP A 117 9.93 -16.76 -6.99
N THR A 118 9.25 -17.84 -6.62
CA THR A 118 8.57 -18.77 -7.53
C THR A 118 7.19 -19.13 -6.98
N PRO A 119 6.23 -19.58 -7.81
CA PRO A 119 4.91 -20.00 -7.34
C PRO A 119 4.95 -21.05 -6.22
N ARG A 120 5.93 -21.97 -6.25
CA ARG A 120 6.14 -23.01 -5.23
C ARG A 120 6.58 -22.45 -3.87
N ASN A 121 7.16 -21.26 -3.86
CA ASN A 121 7.66 -20.60 -2.65
C ASN A 121 6.73 -19.47 -2.18
N CYS A 122 5.58 -19.28 -2.83
CA CYS A 122 4.65 -18.22 -2.48
C CYS A 122 3.81 -18.58 -1.25
N GLY A 123 3.75 -17.67 -0.27
CA GLY A 123 2.89 -17.84 0.91
C GLY A 123 1.40 -17.97 0.55
N TYR A 124 0.97 -17.38 -0.57
CA TYR A 124 -0.38 -17.54 -1.11
C TYR A 124 -0.68 -18.95 -1.64
N ALA A 125 0.31 -19.84 -1.78
CA ALA A 125 0.09 -21.25 -2.12
C ALA A 125 -0.30 -22.12 -0.90
N LEU A 126 -0.15 -21.60 0.31
CA LEU A 126 -0.48 -22.32 1.55
C LEU A 126 -1.99 -22.29 1.83
N ARG A 127 -2.51 -23.34 2.50
CA ARG A 127 -3.93 -23.50 2.82
C ARG A 127 -4.12 -23.96 4.29
N PRO A 128 -5.13 -23.44 5.02
CA PRO A 128 -6.07 -22.39 4.63
C PRO A 128 -5.37 -21.04 4.43
N HIS A 129 -6.08 -20.05 3.86
CA HIS A 129 -5.54 -18.71 3.64
C HIS A 129 -6.32 -17.64 4.43
N PRO A 130 -5.67 -16.76 5.20
CA PRO A 130 -4.23 -16.77 5.48
C PRO A 130 -3.82 -18.02 6.27
N PRO A 131 -2.55 -18.47 6.20
CA PRO A 131 -2.09 -19.62 6.97
C PRO A 131 -2.25 -19.34 8.47
N ASN A 132 -2.95 -20.22 9.17
CA ASN A 132 -3.21 -20.11 10.61
C ASN A 132 -2.31 -21.02 11.46
N ASP A 133 -1.49 -21.86 10.83
CA ASP A 133 -0.55 -22.76 11.48
C ASP A 133 0.88 -22.40 11.06
N THR A 134 1.67 -21.93 12.03
CA THR A 134 3.06 -21.50 11.81
C THR A 134 3.96 -22.63 11.31
N ARG A 135 3.58 -23.90 11.54
CA ARG A 135 4.29 -25.08 11.01
C ARG A 135 4.25 -25.16 9.48
N GLN A 136 3.29 -24.51 8.84
CA GLN A 136 3.23 -24.42 7.37
C GLN A 136 4.23 -23.39 6.80
N LEU A 137 4.70 -22.46 7.63
CA LEU A 137 5.61 -21.40 7.23
C LEU A 137 7.05 -21.95 7.18
N THR A 138 7.31 -22.86 6.24
CA THR A 138 8.60 -23.57 6.11
C THR A 138 9.66 -22.81 5.32
N LYS A 139 9.30 -21.72 4.64
CA LYS A 139 10.23 -20.92 3.82
C LYS A 139 10.26 -19.46 4.30
N PRO A 140 11.39 -18.75 4.15
CA PRO A 140 11.46 -17.31 4.45
C PRO A 140 10.38 -16.50 3.71
N THR A 141 10.13 -16.84 2.44
CA THR A 141 9.10 -16.22 1.60
C THR A 141 7.67 -16.34 2.14
N HIS A 142 7.39 -17.31 3.02
CA HIS A 142 6.06 -17.47 3.62
C HIS A 142 5.77 -16.44 4.73
N ARG A 143 6.78 -15.66 5.15
CA ARG A 143 6.66 -14.61 6.18
C ARG A 143 6.71 -13.20 5.59
N LEU A 144 6.99 -13.08 4.29
CA LEU A 144 7.04 -11.79 3.64
C LEU A 144 5.65 -11.19 3.56
N ILE A 145 5.57 -9.89 3.85
CA ILE A 145 4.34 -9.12 3.83
C ILE A 145 4.38 -8.10 2.70
N ASN A 146 3.21 -7.70 2.23
CA ASN A 146 3.08 -6.54 1.37
C ASN A 146 2.64 -5.34 2.20
N SER A 147 3.38 -4.23 2.08
CA SER A 147 3.14 -2.98 2.80
C SER A 147 2.07 -2.10 2.17
N GLY A 148 1.36 -2.57 1.12
CA GLY A 148 0.29 -1.83 0.47
C GLY A 148 -0.91 -1.56 1.37
N VAL A 149 -1.20 -2.47 2.31
CA VAL A 149 -2.15 -2.24 3.40
C VAL A 149 -1.52 -2.68 4.70
N VAL A 150 -1.43 -1.76 5.67
CA VAL A 150 -0.90 -2.03 7.00
C VAL A 150 -1.84 -1.43 8.04
N VAL A 151 -2.38 -2.27 8.93
CA VAL A 151 -3.09 -1.83 10.12
C VAL A 151 -2.07 -1.68 11.25
N LEU A 152 -2.04 -0.51 11.88
CA LEU A 152 -1.10 -0.19 12.94
C LEU A 152 -1.72 0.72 14.00
N GLU A 153 -1.11 0.73 15.17
CA GLU A 153 -1.37 1.69 16.24
C GLU A 153 -0.19 2.68 16.30
N PRO A 154 -0.40 3.96 15.95
CA PRO A 154 0.65 4.97 16.01
C PRO A 154 1.19 5.12 17.43
N SER A 155 2.51 5.07 17.59
CA SER A 155 3.16 5.34 18.88
C SER A 155 4.63 5.65 18.71
N GLN A 156 5.15 6.48 19.61
CA GLN A 156 6.58 6.83 19.63
C GLN A 156 7.44 5.57 19.77
N GLU A 157 7.03 4.61 20.59
CA GLU A 157 7.71 3.32 20.77
C GLU A 157 7.87 2.56 19.44
N GLN A 158 6.83 2.51 18.61
CA GLN A 158 6.88 1.83 17.31
C GLN A 158 7.73 2.59 16.30
N HIS A 159 7.59 3.93 16.25
CA HIS A 159 8.44 4.78 15.43
C HIS A 159 9.93 4.60 15.77
N ASP A 160 10.27 4.69 17.06
CA ASP A 160 11.64 4.56 17.55
C ASP A 160 12.20 3.16 17.27
N LYS A 161 11.37 2.12 17.45
CA LYS A 161 11.75 0.74 17.09
C LYS A 161 12.17 0.62 15.62
N ILE A 162 11.38 1.17 14.70
CA ILE A 162 11.70 1.17 13.26
C ILE A 162 12.97 1.98 13.00
N HIS A 163 13.06 3.19 13.56
CA HIS A 163 14.21 4.07 13.38
C HIS A 163 15.51 3.43 13.87
N THR A 164 15.49 2.89 15.09
CA THR A 164 16.62 2.19 15.70
C THR A 164 17.04 0.98 14.88
N PHE A 165 16.10 0.21 14.34
CA PHE A 165 16.44 -0.93 13.47
C PHE A 165 17.24 -0.48 12.26
N ILE A 166 16.84 0.60 11.58
CA ILE A 166 17.56 1.09 10.40
C ILE A 166 19.00 1.49 10.76
N LEU A 167 19.18 2.18 11.89
CA LEU A 167 20.49 2.63 12.37
C LEU A 167 21.38 1.47 12.81
N GLN A 168 20.81 0.43 13.40
CA GLN A 168 21.56 -0.73 13.91
C GLN A 168 21.88 -1.76 12.83
N HIS A 169 21.12 -1.79 11.73
CA HIS A 169 21.27 -2.78 10.66
C HIS A 169 21.47 -2.16 9.26
N PRO A 170 22.40 -1.20 9.07
CA PRO A 170 22.56 -0.50 7.80
C PRO A 170 22.93 -1.43 6.64
N GLU A 171 23.76 -2.46 6.89
CA GLU A 171 24.13 -3.45 5.88
C GLU A 171 22.93 -4.28 5.40
N ARG A 172 22.01 -4.61 6.31
CA ARG A 172 20.78 -5.34 5.98
C ARG A 172 19.84 -4.46 5.16
N VAL A 173 19.64 -3.22 5.59
CA VAL A 173 18.77 -2.24 4.92
C VAL A 173 19.28 -1.92 3.50
N ALA A 174 20.60 -1.86 3.32
CA ALA A 174 21.21 -1.63 2.01
C ALA A 174 20.84 -2.70 0.96
N GLN A 175 20.54 -3.92 1.42
CA GLN A 175 20.20 -5.07 0.57
C GLN A 175 18.71 -5.12 0.21
N TYR A 176 17.86 -4.27 0.81
CA TYR A 176 16.43 -4.31 0.55
C TYR A 176 16.11 -4.04 -0.92
N ARG A 177 15.22 -4.87 -1.45
CA ARG A 177 14.70 -4.76 -2.81
C ARG A 177 13.35 -4.06 -2.82
N PHE A 178 12.58 -4.26 -1.76
CA PHE A 178 11.25 -3.70 -1.54
C PHE A 178 11.27 -2.95 -0.20
N PRO A 179 11.80 -1.72 -0.15
CA PRO A 179 12.38 -1.16 1.07
C PRO A 179 11.41 -1.09 2.25
N ASP A 180 10.20 -0.56 2.06
CA ASP A 180 9.19 -0.43 3.11
C ASP A 180 8.66 -1.80 3.56
N GLN A 181 8.33 -2.69 2.63
CA GLN A 181 7.82 -4.02 3.01
C GLN A 181 8.90 -4.89 3.66
N ASP A 182 10.14 -4.86 3.15
CA ASP A 182 11.26 -5.67 3.65
C ASP A 182 11.65 -5.18 5.06
N LEU A 183 11.66 -3.87 5.28
CA LEU A 183 11.88 -3.29 6.61
C LEU A 183 10.78 -3.70 7.60
N LEU A 184 9.51 -3.55 7.22
CA LEU A 184 8.41 -3.94 8.10
C LEU A 184 8.42 -5.45 8.37
N ALA A 185 8.75 -6.27 7.39
CA ALA A 185 8.91 -7.72 7.56
C ALA A 185 10.03 -8.05 8.56
N ASP A 186 11.18 -7.37 8.49
CA ASP A 186 12.29 -7.60 9.43
C ASP A 186 11.94 -7.09 10.85
N VAL A 187 11.39 -5.88 10.98
CA VAL A 187 11.07 -5.24 12.29
C VAL A 187 9.93 -5.97 13.01
N TYR A 188 8.96 -6.51 12.26
CA TYR A 188 7.75 -7.10 12.80
C TYR A 188 7.63 -8.61 12.58
N SER A 189 8.62 -9.31 12.02
CA SER A 189 8.59 -10.74 11.65
C SER A 189 7.61 -11.65 12.42
N GLU A 190 7.71 -11.74 13.76
CA GLU A 190 6.84 -12.57 14.62
C GLU A 190 5.67 -11.80 15.28
N ARG A 191 5.58 -10.52 14.97
CA ARG A 191 4.64 -9.52 15.47
C ARG A 191 3.75 -8.98 14.33
N VAL A 192 3.50 -9.78 13.30
CA VAL A 192 2.52 -9.50 12.24
C VAL A 192 1.32 -10.44 12.32
N GLN A 193 0.12 -9.88 12.34
CA GLN A 193 -1.09 -10.62 12.08
C GLN A 193 -1.39 -10.63 10.57
N MET A 194 -1.46 -11.82 9.97
CA MET A 194 -1.74 -11.93 8.53
C MET A 194 -3.19 -11.58 8.21
N LEU A 195 -3.37 -10.60 7.31
CA LEU A 195 -4.67 -10.25 6.75
C LEU A 195 -5.04 -11.19 5.60
N PRO A 196 -6.34 -11.50 5.42
CA PRO A 196 -6.83 -12.13 4.20
C PRO A 196 -6.44 -11.37 2.92
N TRP A 197 -6.16 -12.13 1.85
CA TRP A 197 -5.74 -11.61 0.55
C TRP A 197 -6.60 -10.46 0.02
N HIS A 198 -7.92 -10.51 0.24
CA HIS A 198 -8.87 -9.57 -0.35
C HIS A 198 -8.76 -8.14 0.22
N TYR A 199 -8.09 -7.96 1.36
CA TYR A 199 -7.78 -6.62 1.90
C TYR A 199 -6.60 -5.95 1.22
N ASN A 200 -5.77 -6.70 0.48
CA ASN A 200 -4.65 -6.18 -0.30
C ASN A 200 -4.49 -7.07 -1.53
N ALA A 201 -5.50 -7.04 -2.40
CA ALA A 201 -5.62 -7.91 -3.55
C ALA A 201 -4.65 -7.43 -4.65
N LEU A 202 -3.40 -7.89 -4.59
CA LEU A 202 -2.40 -7.61 -5.63
C LEU A 202 -2.97 -8.07 -6.97
N LYS A 203 -2.98 -7.19 -7.97
CA LYS A 203 -3.65 -7.47 -9.24
C LYS A 203 -3.19 -8.77 -9.93
N THR A 204 -1.95 -9.19 -9.68
CA THR A 204 -1.37 -10.42 -10.23
C THR A 204 -1.90 -11.68 -9.54
N LEU A 205 -2.46 -11.61 -8.33
CA LEU A 205 -3.03 -12.76 -7.62
C LEU A 205 -4.15 -13.42 -8.42
N ARG A 206 -4.96 -12.63 -9.13
CA ARG A 206 -6.04 -13.13 -10.00
C ARG A 206 -5.54 -14.16 -11.03
N GLN A 207 -4.29 -14.03 -11.45
CA GLN A 207 -3.64 -14.96 -12.37
C GLN A 207 -2.77 -16.00 -11.64
N CYS A 208 -2.00 -15.58 -10.64
CA CYS A 208 -1.04 -16.46 -9.96
C CYS A 208 -1.72 -17.47 -9.02
N HIS A 209 -2.88 -17.11 -8.47
CA HIS A 209 -3.65 -17.89 -7.50
C HIS A 209 -5.15 -17.81 -7.84
N PRO A 210 -5.57 -18.31 -9.01
CA PRO A 210 -6.95 -18.19 -9.48
C PRO A 210 -7.94 -18.97 -8.61
N ASP A 211 -7.46 -19.96 -7.86
CA ASP A 211 -8.25 -20.73 -6.90
C ASP A 211 -8.52 -19.98 -5.58
N LEU A 212 -7.75 -18.92 -5.32
CA LEU A 212 -7.94 -18.02 -4.18
C LEU A 212 -8.81 -16.81 -4.55
N TRP A 213 -8.69 -16.33 -5.78
CA TRP A 213 -9.31 -15.07 -6.19
C TRP A 213 -10.82 -15.20 -6.40
N ASN A 214 -11.59 -14.36 -5.70
CA ASN A 214 -13.01 -14.16 -5.91
C ASN A 214 -13.30 -12.66 -6.08
N ASP A 215 -13.78 -12.24 -7.25
CA ASP A 215 -14.05 -10.82 -7.57
C ASP A 215 -15.04 -10.19 -6.55
N ASP A 216 -15.97 -10.98 -6.00
CA ASP A 216 -16.98 -10.51 -5.03
C ASP A 216 -16.41 -10.24 -3.63
N GLU A 217 -15.26 -10.85 -3.29
CA GLU A 217 -14.63 -10.68 -1.97
C GLU A 217 -13.66 -9.50 -1.91
N VAL A 218 -13.18 -9.03 -3.07
CA VAL A 218 -12.12 -8.01 -3.18
C VAL A 218 -12.54 -6.74 -2.44
N ARG A 219 -11.78 -6.35 -1.41
CA ARG A 219 -11.97 -5.08 -0.69
C ARG A 219 -11.11 -3.98 -1.26
N MET A 220 -9.84 -4.28 -1.55
CA MET A 220 -8.85 -3.34 -2.05
C MET A 220 -8.00 -3.96 -3.15
N ILE A 221 -8.06 -3.43 -4.37
CA ILE A 221 -7.17 -3.82 -5.46
C ILE A 221 -5.87 -3.03 -5.32
N HIS A 222 -4.73 -3.71 -5.40
CA HIS A 222 -3.41 -3.08 -5.42
C HIS A 222 -2.80 -3.21 -6.82
N TYR A 223 -2.63 -2.08 -7.51
CA TYR A 223 -2.12 -2.04 -8.87
C TYR A 223 -0.58 -2.05 -8.90
N ILE A 224 0.04 -3.15 -8.44
CA ILE A 224 1.49 -3.34 -8.54
C ILE A 224 1.97 -3.41 -10.00
N LEU A 225 3.27 -3.19 -10.22
CA LEU A 225 3.89 -3.15 -11.56
C LEU A 225 3.35 -1.99 -12.41
N ASP A 226 2.74 -2.27 -13.57
CA ASP A 226 2.15 -1.27 -14.45
C ASP A 226 0.90 -0.63 -13.82
N LYS A 227 0.83 0.69 -13.88
CA LYS A 227 -0.25 1.47 -13.24
C LYS A 227 -1.37 1.78 -14.24
N PRO A 228 -2.65 1.84 -13.82
CA PRO A 228 -3.77 2.15 -14.71
C PRO A 228 -3.57 3.44 -15.52
N TRP A 229 -3.11 4.52 -14.86
CA TRP A 229 -2.87 5.81 -15.49
C TRP A 229 -1.68 5.85 -16.46
N LEU A 230 -0.81 4.83 -16.44
CA LEU A 230 0.27 4.70 -17.44
C LEU A 230 -0.20 4.02 -18.72
N LEU A 231 -1.26 3.19 -18.65
CA LEU A 231 -1.80 2.46 -19.80
C LEU A 231 -2.96 3.20 -20.51
N GLY A 232 -3.56 4.19 -19.85
CA GLY A 232 -4.68 4.96 -20.40
C GLY A 232 -6.03 4.22 -20.31
N PRO A 233 -7.14 4.89 -20.70
CA PRO A 233 -8.53 4.46 -20.46
C PRO A 233 -9.00 3.26 -21.28
N ALA A 234 -8.22 2.83 -22.27
CA ALA A 234 -8.49 1.64 -23.06
C ALA A 234 -7.46 0.55 -22.74
N PRO A 235 -7.50 -0.03 -21.52
CA PRO A 235 -6.54 -1.06 -21.15
C PRO A 235 -6.69 -2.29 -22.04
N CYS A 236 -5.56 -2.91 -22.37
CA CYS A 236 -5.52 -4.16 -23.13
C CYS A 236 -4.56 -5.16 -22.47
N GLY A 237 -4.78 -6.46 -22.72
CA GLY A 237 -3.95 -7.54 -22.21
C GLY A 237 -4.45 -8.18 -20.91
N GLU A 238 -3.53 -8.78 -20.16
CA GLU A 238 -3.77 -9.77 -19.11
C GLU A 238 -4.57 -9.26 -17.91
N HIS A 239 -4.47 -7.97 -17.59
CA HIS A 239 -5.15 -7.34 -16.44
C HIS A 239 -6.25 -6.35 -16.86
N THR A 240 -6.74 -6.46 -18.11
CA THR A 240 -7.75 -5.54 -18.68
C THR A 240 -8.93 -5.34 -17.74
N HIS A 241 -9.52 -6.43 -17.23
CA HIS A 241 -10.67 -6.36 -16.33
C HIS A 241 -10.41 -5.46 -15.09
N LEU A 242 -9.30 -5.69 -14.39
CA LEU A 242 -8.98 -4.93 -13.17
C LEU A 242 -8.61 -3.48 -13.48
N HIS A 243 -7.93 -3.23 -14.61
CA HIS A 243 -7.64 -1.85 -15.03
C HIS A 243 -8.92 -1.10 -15.42
N SER A 244 -9.89 -1.77 -16.05
CA SER A 244 -11.19 -1.17 -16.34
C SER A 244 -11.94 -0.74 -15.08
N LEU A 245 -11.78 -1.42 -13.94
CA LEU A 245 -12.38 -0.98 -12.67
C LEU A 245 -11.85 0.38 -12.21
N TRP A 246 -10.54 0.65 -12.37
CA TRP A 246 -9.96 1.96 -12.07
C TRP A 246 -10.54 3.05 -12.98
N TRP A 247 -10.62 2.76 -14.29
CA TRP A 247 -11.14 3.73 -15.26
C TRP A 247 -12.65 3.95 -15.13
N ASN A 248 -13.41 2.93 -14.75
CA ASN A 248 -14.83 3.07 -14.43
C ASN A 248 -15.03 3.97 -13.20
N ALA A 249 -14.20 3.81 -12.17
CA ALA A 249 -14.23 4.69 -10.99
C ALA A 249 -13.87 6.13 -11.37
N TYR A 250 -12.81 6.32 -12.17
CA TYR A 250 -12.43 7.63 -12.69
C TYR A 250 -13.56 8.26 -13.52
N ALA A 251 -14.15 7.52 -14.47
CA ALA A 251 -15.22 8.00 -15.33
C ALA A 251 -16.49 8.36 -14.54
N SER A 252 -16.80 7.59 -13.48
CA SER A 252 -17.91 7.90 -12.57
C SER A 252 -17.73 9.25 -11.88
N LEU A 253 -16.51 9.54 -11.40
CA LEU A 253 -16.15 10.82 -10.80
C LEU A 253 -16.14 11.96 -11.83
N ALA A 254 -15.58 11.71 -13.03
CA ALA A 254 -15.57 12.68 -14.13
C ALA A 254 -16.98 13.08 -14.60
N ALA A 255 -17.93 12.14 -14.55
CA ALA A 255 -19.33 12.41 -14.87
C ALA A 255 -20.04 13.23 -13.78
N HIS A 256 -19.59 13.12 -12.52
CA HIS A 256 -20.21 13.75 -11.35
C HIS A 256 -19.18 14.44 -10.44
N PRO A 257 -18.40 15.42 -10.94
CA PRO A 257 -17.32 16.05 -10.17
C PRO A 257 -17.84 16.81 -8.95
N ALA A 258 -19.12 17.19 -8.94
CA ALA A 258 -19.80 17.79 -7.79
C ALA A 258 -19.77 16.89 -6.54
N THR A 259 -19.64 15.57 -6.70
CA THR A 259 -19.45 14.62 -5.57
C THR A 259 -18.15 14.84 -4.81
N LEU A 260 -17.19 15.54 -5.43
CA LEU A 260 -15.91 15.95 -4.86
C LEU A 260 -15.86 17.46 -4.59
N GLY A 261 -16.98 18.18 -4.69
CA GLY A 261 -17.01 19.63 -4.55
C GLY A 261 -16.31 20.38 -5.70
N MET A 262 -16.31 19.80 -6.91
CA MET A 262 -15.70 20.39 -8.10
C MET A 262 -16.74 20.62 -9.21
N THR A 263 -16.55 21.67 -9.99
CA THR A 263 -17.25 21.89 -11.27
C THR A 263 -16.62 21.03 -12.38
N ARG A 264 -17.27 20.98 -13.55
CA ARG A 264 -16.71 20.28 -14.72
C ARG A 264 -15.44 20.94 -15.26
N ASP A 265 -15.40 22.28 -15.24
CA ASP A 265 -14.24 23.03 -15.71
C ASP A 265 -13.06 22.82 -14.77
N GLU A 266 -13.29 22.89 -13.45
CA GLU A 266 -12.26 22.57 -12.46
C GLU A 266 -11.77 21.12 -12.62
N TRP A 267 -12.66 20.15 -12.83
CA TRP A 267 -12.23 18.77 -13.10
C TRP A 267 -11.30 18.68 -14.32
N ALA A 268 -11.65 19.36 -15.42
CA ALA A 268 -10.85 19.36 -16.64
C ALA A 268 -9.46 19.97 -16.43
N GLU A 269 -9.39 21.13 -15.76
CA GLU A 269 -8.15 21.87 -15.54
C GLU A 269 -7.26 21.27 -14.45
N GLU A 270 -7.86 20.58 -13.47
CA GLU A 270 -7.18 20.19 -12.24
C GLU A 270 -6.90 18.69 -12.10
N VAL A 271 -7.74 17.86 -12.72
CA VAL A 271 -7.65 16.39 -12.62
C VAL A 271 -7.37 15.79 -14.00
N ALA A 272 -8.23 16.06 -14.99
CA ALA A 272 -8.13 15.42 -16.30
C ALA A 272 -6.82 15.77 -17.03
N LEU A 273 -6.29 16.98 -16.85
CA LEU A 273 -5.01 17.41 -17.41
C LEU A 273 -3.83 16.47 -17.06
N HIS A 274 -3.90 15.79 -15.91
CA HIS A 274 -2.83 14.90 -15.43
C HIS A 274 -3.02 13.45 -15.89
N VAL A 275 -4.13 13.15 -16.57
CA VAL A 275 -4.49 11.80 -17.00
C VAL A 275 -4.14 11.63 -18.48
N ARG A 276 -3.12 10.81 -18.77
CA ARG A 276 -2.70 10.56 -20.15
C ARG A 276 -3.81 9.81 -20.92
N GLY A 277 -4.13 10.32 -22.11
CA GLY A 277 -5.00 9.64 -23.07
C GLY A 277 -6.49 9.95 -22.95
N ILE A 278 -6.86 11.07 -22.34
CA ILE A 278 -8.19 11.71 -22.40
C ILE A 278 -8.04 13.08 -23.06
#